data_AF-A0A183CMH8-F1
#
_entry.id   AF-A0A183CMH8-F1
#
_cell.length_a   1.000
_cell.length_b   1.000
_cell.length_c   1.000
_cell.angle_alpha   90.00
_cell.angle_beta   90.00
_cell.angle_gamma   90.00
#
_symmetry.space_group_name_H-M   'P 1'
#
loop_
_entity.id
_entity.type
_entity.pdbx_description
1 polymer ?
#
loop_
_entity_poly.entity_id
_entity_poly.type
_entity_poly.pdbx_seq_one_letter_code
_entity_poly.pdbx_strand_id
1 'polypeptide(L)'
;MFRSVDKKDGIYEDWLETIRREGGQFAWIRLNGLTEMHNRGRTTLQMREAVFSSKRIRDTIGALSAERGEAGSVARSEAQQILSTMALDFRFHSVTQPIGYSLTKIFERIFSHIWVNSAQMCQIREISSDRSVPVVWLPTHRSYLDFLLLSLLSYHYRIQLPAICAADDFRASRLLGEALRRCGAFFIRRSFREGQRSRTGKSVYPRIGLLQLAVEPFLKAQLYDTILVPVTIDYDRILEQELFAWELIGFSKPRETAMGLLRARSILADHFGDIRVTVGEPISIRKYFSEQFGGFNVRLELANQSSSELGENIHKKVRALALEVVHLQNANGTLTIWPIVALAILQTLNEFLSNLSLGQFVISLGSLAQKSETFLRLFQKCCGRRIWRRGTKIEAEILAFVRLHQSHLTLSPSGDFVQLTNISPDEFPPFLLNSILLANQANPFVHKMAPFCLGAIVRLSGGDQSGNYCFLQRLFDHEFVHSPAEFVPLDELLANTNTSDLWALAQILKPFLIAYHSVFVALLTDCPNALLTAAEFTRIIHRKLFEMVRHNAKVPMQIASTDIVKNALSSLNGFGVAEVRSNF
;
A
#
# COMPACT_ATOMS: atom_id res chain seq x y z
N MET A 1 -27.49 -6.47 4.75
CA MET A 1 -26.89 -6.25 3.40
C MET A 1 -26.52 -4.77 3.32
N PHE A 2 -25.24 -4.43 3.57
CA PHE A 2 -24.76 -3.05 3.43
C PHE A 2 -24.65 -2.75 1.94
N ARG A 3 -25.44 -1.80 1.43
CA ARG A 3 -25.26 -1.27 0.08
C ARG A 3 -24.22 -0.14 0.15
N SER A 4 -23.09 -0.31 -0.52
CA SER A 4 -22.30 0.85 -0.95
C SER A 4 -23.26 1.76 -1.73
N VAL A 5 -23.36 3.03 -1.33
CA VAL A 5 -24.33 3.97 -1.91
C VAL A 5 -23.80 4.62 -3.20
N ASP A 6 -22.63 4.19 -3.68
CA ASP A 6 -22.16 4.50 -5.03
C ASP A 6 -22.59 3.36 -5.98
N LYS A 7 -23.50 3.68 -6.91
CA LYS A 7 -24.14 2.77 -7.89
C LYS A 7 -23.19 1.94 -8.76
N LYS A 8 -21.86 2.16 -8.67
CA LYS A 8 -20.84 1.46 -9.44
C LYS A 8 -20.21 0.27 -8.70
N ASP A 9 -20.31 0.22 -7.38
CA ASP A 9 -19.67 -0.84 -6.59
C ASP A 9 -20.69 -1.92 -6.25
N GLY A 10 -20.38 -3.16 -6.63
CA GLY A 10 -21.26 -4.32 -6.47
C GLY A 10 -21.74 -4.55 -5.03
N ILE A 11 -22.66 -5.51 -4.88
CA ILE A 11 -23.14 -5.94 -3.57
C ILE A 11 -21.95 -6.49 -2.77
N TYR A 12 -21.63 -5.85 -1.63
CA TYR A 12 -20.67 -6.38 -0.68
C TYR A 12 -21.35 -7.42 0.23
N GLU A 13 -20.65 -8.53 0.44
CA GLU A 13 -21.03 -9.56 1.42
C GLU A 13 -19.99 -9.65 2.53
N ASP A 14 -20.45 -9.99 3.74
CA ASP A 14 -19.54 -10.28 4.85
C ASP A 14 -19.15 -11.76 4.81
N TRP A 15 -17.91 -12.03 4.40
CA TRP A 15 -17.38 -13.37 4.26
C TRP A 15 -17.40 -14.16 5.58
N LEU A 16 -17.15 -13.50 6.72
CA LEU A 16 -17.18 -14.17 8.03
C LEU A 16 -18.60 -14.60 8.43
N GLU A 17 -19.60 -13.79 8.10
CA GLU A 17 -21.01 -14.15 8.29
C GLU A 17 -21.42 -15.30 7.37
N THR A 18 -20.95 -15.33 6.12
CA THR A 18 -21.16 -16.46 5.21
C THR A 18 -20.61 -17.76 5.79
N ILE A 19 -19.38 -17.76 6.31
CA ILE A 19 -18.80 -18.95 6.97
C ILE A 19 -19.63 -19.40 8.16
N ARG A 20 -20.09 -18.47 9.01
CA ARG A 20 -20.93 -18.79 10.18
C ARG A 20 -22.25 -19.45 9.75
N ARG A 21 -22.87 -18.97 8.68
CA ARG A 21 -24.11 -19.52 8.12
C ARG A 21 -23.92 -20.91 7.48
N GLU A 22 -22.77 -21.17 6.87
CA GLU A 22 -22.43 -22.44 6.21
C GLU A 22 -21.98 -23.56 7.18
N GLY A 23 -22.24 -23.43 8.47
CA GLY A 23 -21.87 -24.44 9.48
C GLY A 23 -20.48 -24.25 10.11
N GLY A 24 -19.91 -23.05 9.96
CA GLY A 24 -18.66 -22.63 10.61
C GLY A 24 -17.40 -23.07 9.86
N GLN A 25 -16.23 -22.73 10.43
CA GLN A 25 -14.94 -22.87 9.74
C GLN A 25 -14.58 -24.33 9.43
N PHE A 26 -15.06 -25.27 10.26
CA PHE A 26 -14.85 -26.71 10.04
C PHE A 26 -15.70 -27.26 8.89
N ALA A 27 -16.93 -26.77 8.72
CA ALA A 27 -17.73 -27.12 7.55
C ALA A 27 -17.12 -26.46 6.30
N TRP A 28 -16.79 -25.17 6.38
CA TRP A 28 -16.18 -24.42 5.28
C TRP A 28 -14.91 -25.07 4.71
N ILE A 29 -13.97 -25.51 5.56
CA ILE A 29 -12.71 -26.15 5.10
C ILE A 29 -12.95 -27.55 4.49
N ARG A 30 -14.06 -28.22 4.82
CA ARG A 30 -14.43 -29.54 4.26
C ARG A 30 -15.26 -29.41 2.99
N LEU A 31 -16.24 -28.50 2.97
CA LEU A 31 -17.19 -28.30 1.87
C LEU A 31 -16.53 -27.72 0.62
N ASN A 32 -15.46 -26.94 0.78
CA ASN A 32 -14.65 -26.43 -0.32
C ASN A 32 -13.45 -27.35 -0.66
N GLY A 33 -13.49 -28.62 -0.22
CA GLY A 33 -12.48 -29.64 -0.52
C GLY A 33 -12.54 -30.12 -1.97
N LEU A 34 -12.32 -29.24 -2.94
CA LEU A 34 -12.13 -29.64 -4.34
C LEU A 34 -10.64 -29.90 -4.60
N THR A 35 -10.37 -31.17 -4.88
CA THR A 35 -9.08 -31.80 -5.20
C THR A 35 -8.44 -31.30 -6.51
N GLU A 36 -9.07 -30.37 -7.24
CA GLU A 36 -8.72 -30.05 -8.63
C GLU A 36 -8.13 -28.66 -8.88
N MET A 37 -7.88 -27.85 -7.84
CA MET A 37 -7.37 -26.49 -8.02
C MET A 37 -5.87 -26.39 -8.35
N HIS A 38 -5.17 -27.53 -8.47
CA HIS A 38 -3.71 -27.54 -8.66
C HIS A 38 -3.21 -28.62 -9.62
N ASN A 39 -4.06 -29.16 -10.50
CA ASN A 39 -3.61 -30.13 -11.51
C ASN A 39 -2.82 -29.39 -12.61
N ARG A 40 -1.56 -29.08 -12.29
CA ARG A 40 -0.60 -28.44 -13.19
C ARG A 40 -0.28 -29.46 -14.28
N GLY A 41 -0.32 -29.06 -15.54
CA GLY A 41 0.18 -29.90 -16.65
C GLY A 41 1.66 -30.29 -16.51
N ARG A 42 2.39 -29.69 -15.55
CA ARG A 42 3.78 -30.04 -15.19
C ARG A 42 3.96 -30.07 -13.67
N THR A 43 4.67 -31.08 -13.17
CA THR A 43 5.09 -31.17 -11.77
C THR A 43 6.13 -30.10 -11.42
N THR A 44 6.32 -29.80 -10.14
CA THR A 44 7.37 -28.88 -9.68
C THR A 44 8.76 -29.30 -10.16
N LEU A 45 9.05 -30.60 -10.19
CA LEU A 45 10.31 -31.13 -10.73
C LEU A 45 10.45 -30.84 -12.22
N GLN A 46 9.42 -31.15 -13.02
CA GLN A 46 9.42 -30.89 -14.46
C GLN A 46 9.59 -29.40 -14.78
N MET A 47 8.97 -28.50 -13.99
CA MET A 47 9.18 -27.05 -14.15
C MET A 47 10.61 -26.64 -13.80
N ARG A 48 11.20 -27.18 -12.72
CA ARG A 48 12.58 -26.88 -12.34
C ARG A 48 13.56 -27.32 -13.43
N GLU A 49 13.38 -28.52 -13.98
CA GLU A 49 14.21 -29.04 -15.07
C GLU A 49 14.04 -28.20 -16.34
N ALA A 50 12.81 -27.81 -16.68
CA ALA A 50 12.55 -26.94 -17.82
C ALA A 50 13.22 -25.56 -17.67
N VAL A 51 13.15 -24.93 -16.48
CA VAL A 51 13.79 -23.63 -16.23
C VAL A 51 15.32 -23.78 -16.24
N PHE A 52 15.85 -24.81 -15.59
CA PHE A 52 17.29 -25.04 -15.50
C PHE A 52 17.95 -25.38 -16.84
N SER A 53 17.22 -26.08 -17.72
CA SER A 53 17.66 -26.43 -19.08
C SER A 53 17.49 -25.29 -20.09
N SER A 54 16.86 -24.18 -19.69
CA SER A 54 16.63 -23.04 -20.58
C SER A 54 17.94 -22.40 -21.05
N LYS A 55 17.94 -21.91 -22.30
CA LYS A 55 19.09 -21.23 -22.90
C LYS A 55 19.59 -20.08 -22.01
N ARG A 56 18.68 -19.24 -21.50
CA ARG A 56 19.01 -18.10 -20.63
C ARG A 56 19.84 -18.51 -19.41
N ILE A 57 19.44 -19.57 -18.70
CA ILE A 57 20.16 -20.05 -17.51
C ILE A 57 21.51 -20.66 -17.89
N ARG A 58 21.57 -21.46 -18.97
CA ARG A 58 22.84 -22.04 -19.45
C ARG A 58 23.85 -20.96 -19.83
N ASP A 59 23.42 -19.96 -20.58
CA ASP A 59 24.27 -18.85 -21.03
C ASP A 59 24.76 -18.03 -19.82
N THR A 60 23.89 -17.79 -18.84
CA THR A 60 24.23 -17.06 -17.60
C THR A 60 25.22 -17.83 -16.73
N ILE A 61 25.06 -19.15 -16.59
CA ILE A 61 26.03 -20.01 -15.89
C ILE A 61 27.40 -19.93 -16.59
N GLY A 62 27.43 -20.01 -17.92
CA GLY A 62 28.67 -19.90 -18.70
C GLY A 62 29.36 -18.54 -18.50
N ALA A 63 28.61 -17.45 -18.58
CA ALA A 63 29.13 -16.10 -18.39
C ALA A 63 29.67 -15.87 -16.97
N LEU A 64 28.92 -16.27 -15.93
CA LEU A 64 29.35 -16.14 -14.53
C LEU A 64 30.60 -16.97 -14.22
N SER A 65 30.68 -18.20 -14.75
CA SER A 65 31.86 -19.04 -14.58
C SER A 65 33.10 -18.43 -15.26
N ALA A 66 32.94 -17.85 -16.45
CA ALA A 66 34.03 -17.15 -17.13
C ALA A 66 34.47 -15.88 -16.38
N GLU A 67 33.51 -15.09 -15.88
CA GLU A 67 33.77 -13.86 -15.11
C GLU A 67 34.49 -14.13 -13.79
N ARG A 68 34.08 -15.17 -13.05
CA ARG A 68 34.64 -15.53 -11.75
C ARG A 68 35.89 -16.41 -11.84
N GLY A 69 36.22 -16.96 -13.01
CA GLY A 69 37.29 -17.95 -13.18
C GLY A 69 37.03 -19.28 -12.45
N GLU A 70 35.75 -19.60 -12.19
CA GLU A 70 35.34 -20.78 -11.44
C GLU A 70 34.87 -21.91 -12.37
N ALA A 71 35.00 -23.16 -11.91
CA ALA A 71 34.48 -24.30 -12.65
C ALA A 71 32.96 -24.17 -12.85
N GLY A 72 32.47 -24.50 -14.05
CA GLY A 72 31.04 -24.48 -14.40
C GLY A 72 30.13 -25.25 -13.45
N SER A 73 30.67 -26.26 -12.77
CA SER A 73 29.96 -27.05 -11.74
C SER A 73 29.56 -26.21 -10.52
N VAL A 74 30.35 -25.20 -10.13
CA VAL A 74 30.09 -24.34 -8.96
C VAL A 74 28.89 -23.44 -9.24
N ALA A 75 28.92 -22.67 -10.32
CA ALA A 75 27.81 -21.82 -10.75
C ALA A 75 26.53 -22.64 -11.05
N ARG A 76 26.68 -23.85 -11.58
CA ARG A 76 25.58 -24.79 -11.79
C ARG A 76 24.95 -25.25 -10.47
N SER A 77 25.75 -25.58 -9.46
CA SER A 77 25.29 -25.93 -8.11
C SER A 77 24.56 -24.76 -7.45
N GLU A 78 25.12 -23.54 -7.54
CA GLU A 78 24.48 -22.32 -7.04
C GLU A 78 23.10 -22.11 -7.70
N ALA A 79 23.01 -22.22 -9.02
CA ALA A 79 21.76 -22.11 -9.75
C ALA A 79 20.73 -23.18 -9.33
N GLN A 80 21.15 -24.43 -9.10
CA GLN A 80 20.26 -25.47 -8.59
C GLN A 80 19.74 -25.15 -7.19
N GLN A 81 20.57 -24.61 -6.30
CA GLN A 81 20.18 -24.23 -4.96
C GLN A 81 19.16 -23.07 -4.99
N ILE A 82 19.37 -22.08 -5.85
CA ILE A 82 18.43 -20.97 -6.07
C ILE A 82 17.10 -21.51 -6.58
N LEU A 83 17.08 -22.34 -7.62
CA LEU A 83 15.86 -22.93 -8.16
C LEU A 83 15.15 -23.83 -7.15
N SER A 84 15.92 -24.56 -6.33
CA SER A 84 15.36 -25.34 -5.22
C SER A 84 14.71 -24.47 -4.15
N THR A 85 15.03 -23.18 -4.09
CA THR A 85 14.43 -22.22 -3.13
C THR A 85 13.22 -21.52 -3.73
N MET A 86 13.27 -21.19 -5.02
CA MET A 86 12.20 -20.47 -5.73
C MET A 86 11.02 -21.36 -6.17
N ALA A 87 11.15 -22.68 -6.09
CA ALA A 87 10.11 -23.60 -6.54
C ALA A 87 8.94 -23.70 -5.55
N LEU A 88 7.72 -23.55 -6.07
CA LEU A 88 6.45 -23.74 -5.34
C LEU A 88 6.28 -25.20 -4.88
N ASP A 89 5.94 -25.41 -3.60
CA ASP A 89 5.67 -26.74 -3.01
C ASP A 89 4.30 -26.78 -2.32
N PHE A 90 3.19 -26.67 -3.07
CA PHE A 90 1.85 -26.70 -2.46
C PHE A 90 1.55 -28.08 -1.84
N ARG A 91 1.41 -28.13 -0.52
CA ARG A 91 0.98 -29.32 0.23
C ARG A 91 -0.40 -29.12 0.80
N PHE A 92 -1.40 -29.33 -0.06
CA PHE A 92 -2.77 -28.90 0.21
C PHE A 92 -3.38 -29.55 1.45
N HIS A 93 -3.48 -30.88 1.48
CA HIS A 93 -4.16 -31.60 2.57
C HIS A 93 -3.36 -31.61 3.88
N SER A 94 -2.03 -31.74 3.82
CA SER A 94 -1.20 -31.90 5.02
C SER A 94 -0.79 -30.58 5.66
N VAL A 95 -0.87 -29.45 4.94
CA VAL A 95 -0.39 -28.16 5.43
C VAL A 95 -1.34 -27.02 5.13
N THR A 96 -1.71 -26.81 3.86
CA THR A 96 -2.50 -25.63 3.46
C THR A 96 -3.88 -25.60 4.10
N GLN A 97 -4.61 -26.73 4.11
CA GLN A 97 -5.95 -26.80 4.71
C GLN A 97 -5.95 -26.58 6.24
N PRO A 98 -5.10 -27.26 7.04
CA PRO A 98 -5.00 -26.98 8.49
C PRO A 98 -4.61 -25.53 8.82
N ILE A 99 -3.69 -24.94 8.04
CA ILE A 99 -3.31 -23.54 8.19
C ILE A 99 -4.49 -22.62 7.84
N GLY A 100 -5.19 -22.89 6.73
CA GLY A 100 -6.38 -22.14 6.34
C GLY A 100 -7.46 -22.14 7.42
N TYR A 101 -7.77 -23.30 7.99
CA TYR A 101 -8.70 -23.41 9.13
C TYR A 101 -8.26 -22.57 10.34
N SER A 102 -6.97 -22.64 10.69
CA SER A 102 -6.41 -21.90 11.82
C SER A 102 -6.46 -20.39 11.58
N LEU A 103 -6.14 -19.94 10.36
CA LEU A 103 -6.21 -18.53 9.97
C LEU A 103 -7.64 -18.02 10.02
N THR A 104 -8.62 -18.73 9.47
CA THR A 104 -10.03 -18.29 9.51
C THR A 104 -10.51 -18.05 10.95
N LYS A 105 -10.11 -18.90 11.92
CA LYS A 105 -10.39 -18.65 13.34
C LYS A 105 -9.72 -17.39 13.89
N ILE A 106 -8.49 -17.12 13.47
CA ILE A 106 -7.76 -15.90 13.85
C ILE A 106 -8.50 -14.68 13.29
N PHE A 107 -8.87 -14.69 12.01
CA PHE A 107 -9.61 -13.58 11.38
C PHE A 107 -10.94 -13.31 12.07
N GLU A 108 -11.73 -14.35 12.37
CA GLU A 108 -13.01 -14.21 13.08
C GLU A 108 -12.84 -13.73 14.53
N ARG A 109 -11.70 -14.02 15.17
CA ARG A 109 -11.41 -13.57 16.53
C ARG A 109 -11.07 -12.09 16.61
N ILE A 110 -10.37 -11.56 15.60
CA ILE A 110 -9.74 -10.23 15.65
C ILE A 110 -10.46 -9.18 14.78
N PHE A 111 -11.25 -9.60 13.79
CA PHE A 111 -12.06 -8.70 12.95
C PHE A 111 -13.56 -8.93 13.17
N SER A 112 -14.35 -7.86 13.06
CA SER A 112 -15.82 -7.92 13.16
C SER A 112 -16.44 -8.43 11.86
N HIS A 113 -16.01 -7.84 10.74
CA HIS A 113 -16.54 -8.13 9.40
C HIS A 113 -15.44 -8.11 8.36
N ILE A 114 -15.58 -8.94 7.32
CA ILE A 114 -14.73 -8.91 6.13
C ILE A 114 -15.63 -8.76 4.91
N TRP A 115 -15.77 -7.52 4.45
CA TRP A 115 -16.60 -7.16 3.32
C TRP A 115 -15.89 -7.42 2.01
N VAL A 116 -16.51 -8.17 1.10
CA VAL A 116 -15.96 -8.49 -0.22
C VAL A 116 -17.00 -8.24 -1.30
N ASN A 117 -16.60 -7.65 -2.43
CA ASN A 117 -17.46 -7.51 -3.61
C ASN A 117 -17.54 -8.84 -4.39
N SER A 118 -18.49 -9.70 -4.01
CA SER A 118 -18.52 -11.11 -4.45
C SER A 118 -18.81 -11.31 -5.93
N ALA A 119 -19.49 -10.36 -6.58
CA ALA A 119 -19.73 -10.40 -8.02
C ALA A 119 -18.41 -10.42 -8.81
N GLN A 120 -17.47 -9.55 -8.45
CA GLN A 120 -16.15 -9.48 -9.08
C GLN A 120 -15.32 -10.74 -8.76
N MET A 121 -15.41 -11.29 -7.55
CA MET A 121 -14.77 -12.57 -7.23
C MET A 121 -15.29 -13.71 -8.12
N CYS A 122 -16.60 -13.76 -8.38
CA CYS A 122 -17.19 -14.73 -9.32
C CYS A 122 -16.69 -14.52 -10.75
N GLN A 123 -16.56 -13.28 -11.21
CA GLN A 123 -15.98 -12.96 -12.52
C GLN A 123 -14.53 -13.45 -12.63
N ILE A 124 -13.70 -13.22 -11.60
CA ILE A 124 -12.32 -13.71 -11.60
C ILE A 124 -12.27 -15.24 -11.58
N ARG A 125 -13.21 -15.92 -10.91
CA ARG A 125 -13.34 -17.39 -10.98
C ARG A 125 -13.61 -17.87 -12.40
N GLU A 126 -14.50 -17.21 -13.13
CA GLU A 126 -14.79 -17.55 -14.53
C GLU A 126 -13.56 -17.35 -15.42
N ILE A 127 -12.87 -16.22 -15.28
CA ILE A 127 -11.61 -15.95 -16.00
C ILE A 127 -10.56 -17.02 -15.66
N SER A 128 -10.41 -17.36 -14.38
CA SER A 128 -9.42 -18.33 -13.90
C SER A 128 -9.75 -19.78 -14.29
N SER A 129 -10.97 -20.04 -14.79
CA SER A 129 -11.35 -21.38 -15.27
C SER A 129 -10.63 -21.74 -16.58
N ASP A 130 -10.27 -20.74 -17.39
CA ASP A 130 -9.40 -20.92 -18.53
C ASP A 130 -7.93 -21.03 -18.08
N ARG A 131 -7.43 -22.26 -18.03
CA ARG A 131 -6.06 -22.56 -17.59
C ARG A 131 -4.98 -22.08 -18.57
N SER A 132 -5.36 -21.61 -19.76
CA SER A 132 -4.41 -21.09 -20.75
C SER A 132 -4.01 -19.63 -20.51
N VAL A 133 -4.76 -18.91 -19.67
CA VAL A 133 -4.55 -17.49 -19.37
C VAL A 133 -4.19 -17.31 -17.88
N PRO A 134 -2.95 -16.95 -17.54
CA PRO A 134 -2.57 -16.72 -16.16
C PRO A 134 -3.25 -15.49 -15.57
N VAL A 135 -3.67 -15.60 -14.31
CA VAL A 135 -4.24 -14.51 -13.52
C VAL A 135 -3.22 -14.07 -12.47
N VAL A 136 -2.88 -12.78 -12.47
CA VAL A 136 -1.92 -12.18 -11.54
C VAL A 136 -2.65 -11.18 -10.65
N TRP A 137 -2.75 -11.52 -9.37
CA TRP A 137 -3.32 -10.64 -8.37
C TRP A 137 -2.34 -9.53 -8.00
N LEU A 138 -2.82 -8.29 -7.98
CA LEU A 138 -2.06 -7.10 -7.61
C LEU A 138 -2.77 -6.41 -6.42
N PRO A 139 -2.62 -6.93 -5.19
CA PRO A 139 -3.21 -6.31 -4.02
C PRO A 139 -2.45 -5.06 -3.57
N THR A 140 -3.15 -4.09 -2.98
CA THR A 140 -2.52 -3.08 -2.12
C THR A 140 -1.84 -3.79 -0.96
N HIS A 141 -0.59 -3.44 -0.67
CA HIS A 141 0.18 -4.10 0.38
C HIS A 141 0.36 -3.19 1.60
N ARG A 142 -0.52 -3.35 2.59
CA ARG A 142 -0.59 -2.58 3.84
C ARG A 142 -0.33 -3.43 5.09
N SER A 143 -0.64 -4.72 5.06
CA SER A 143 -0.43 -5.65 6.19
C SER A 143 0.19 -6.98 5.74
N TYR A 144 0.81 -7.71 6.65
CA TYR A 144 1.18 -9.11 6.40
C TYR A 144 -0.02 -10.05 6.27
N LEU A 145 -1.22 -9.60 6.64
CA LEU A 145 -2.44 -10.37 6.46
C LEU A 145 -2.96 -10.36 5.01
N ASP A 146 -2.51 -9.43 4.17
CA ASP A 146 -3.08 -9.21 2.82
C ASP A 146 -3.05 -10.46 1.94
N PHE A 147 -1.87 -11.10 1.83
CA PHE A 147 -1.71 -12.28 0.98
C PHE A 147 -2.37 -13.53 1.59
N LEU A 148 -2.47 -13.60 2.91
CA LEU A 148 -3.19 -14.67 3.61
C LEU A 148 -4.70 -14.55 3.37
N LEU A 149 -5.24 -13.34 3.55
CA LEU A 149 -6.64 -13.03 3.30
C LEU A 149 -7.01 -13.33 1.86
N LEU A 150 -6.21 -12.87 0.89
CA LEU A 150 -6.47 -13.13 -0.53
C LEU A 150 -6.45 -14.62 -0.86
N SER A 151 -5.58 -15.41 -0.21
CA SER A 151 -5.54 -16.87 -0.35
C SER A 151 -6.80 -17.54 0.21
N LEU A 152 -7.30 -17.08 1.36
CA LEU A 152 -8.54 -17.59 1.97
C LEU A 152 -9.77 -17.24 1.13
N LEU A 153 -9.84 -16.01 0.61
CA LEU A 153 -10.90 -15.59 -0.30
C LEU A 153 -10.84 -16.38 -1.61
N SER A 154 -9.65 -16.56 -2.21
CA SER A 154 -9.48 -17.40 -3.40
C SER A 154 -10.00 -18.82 -3.14
N TYR A 155 -9.68 -19.39 -1.98
CA TYR A 155 -10.20 -20.70 -1.58
C TYR A 155 -11.73 -20.72 -1.45
N HIS A 156 -12.32 -19.72 -0.77
CA HIS A 156 -13.77 -19.62 -0.60
C HIS A 156 -14.53 -19.53 -1.93
N TYR A 157 -14.05 -18.69 -2.85
CA TYR A 157 -14.67 -18.52 -4.16
C TYR A 157 -14.22 -19.58 -5.18
N ARG A 158 -13.48 -20.63 -4.78
CA ARG A 158 -13.00 -21.69 -5.69
C ARG A 158 -12.14 -21.17 -6.85
N ILE A 159 -11.34 -20.14 -6.57
CA ILE A 159 -10.29 -19.64 -7.44
C ILE A 159 -9.00 -20.37 -7.09
N GLN A 160 -8.17 -20.67 -8.08
CA GLN A 160 -6.87 -21.28 -7.85
C GLN A 160 -6.06 -20.47 -6.82
N LEU A 161 -5.51 -21.17 -5.82
CA LEU A 161 -4.69 -20.54 -4.80
C LEU A 161 -3.51 -19.80 -5.43
N PRO A 162 -3.31 -18.50 -5.12
CA PRO A 162 -2.24 -17.72 -5.72
C PRO A 162 -0.88 -18.20 -5.23
N ALA A 163 0.11 -18.20 -6.12
CA ALA A 163 1.51 -18.25 -5.72
C ALA A 163 1.89 -16.91 -5.07
N ILE A 164 2.51 -16.95 -3.90
CA ILE A 164 2.83 -15.74 -3.13
C ILE A 164 4.31 -15.39 -3.34
N CYS A 165 4.57 -14.22 -3.91
CA CYS A 165 5.92 -13.67 -3.97
C CYS A 165 6.27 -13.08 -2.60
N ALA A 166 7.23 -13.67 -1.89
CA ALA A 166 7.63 -13.25 -0.54
C ALA A 166 9.08 -12.80 -0.49
N ALA A 167 9.36 -11.78 0.30
CA ALA A 167 10.74 -11.35 0.58
C ALA A 167 11.49 -12.39 1.43
N ASP A 168 12.80 -12.52 1.22
CA ASP A 168 13.67 -13.47 1.94
C ASP A 168 13.74 -13.24 3.47
N ASP A 169 13.20 -12.12 3.98
CA ASP A 169 13.10 -11.80 5.41
C ASP A 169 12.41 -12.91 6.23
N PHE A 170 11.41 -13.56 5.64
CA PHE A 170 10.67 -14.64 6.28
C PHE A 170 11.47 -15.94 6.39
N ARG A 171 12.56 -16.09 5.62
CA ARG A 171 13.43 -17.27 5.65
C ARG A 171 14.22 -17.38 6.96
N ALA A 172 14.43 -16.27 7.66
CA ALA A 172 15.09 -16.26 8.96
C ALA A 172 14.34 -17.12 10.01
N SER A 173 13.03 -17.32 9.84
CA SER A 173 12.27 -18.32 10.59
C SER A 173 12.12 -19.59 9.76
N ARG A 174 12.90 -20.63 10.09
CA ARG A 174 12.83 -21.93 9.39
C ARG A 174 11.41 -22.54 9.41
N LEU A 175 10.68 -22.38 10.52
CA LEU A 175 9.33 -22.94 10.66
C LEU A 175 8.31 -22.15 9.82
N LEU A 176 8.28 -20.82 9.97
CA LEU A 176 7.31 -19.97 9.28
C LEU A 176 7.59 -19.92 7.77
N GLY A 177 8.87 -19.80 7.38
CA GLY A 177 9.28 -19.81 5.97
C GLY A 177 8.90 -21.11 5.27
N GLU A 178 9.10 -22.26 5.91
CA GLU A 178 8.72 -23.56 5.35
C GLU A 178 7.19 -23.74 5.30
N ALA A 179 6.45 -23.28 6.30
CA ALA A 179 4.99 -23.31 6.29
C ALA A 179 4.41 -22.45 5.15
N LEU A 180 4.92 -21.22 4.98
CA LEU A 180 4.55 -20.32 3.88
C LEU A 180 4.88 -20.95 2.52
N ARG A 181 6.07 -21.53 2.39
CA ARG A 181 6.50 -22.23 1.17
C ARG A 181 5.54 -23.37 0.81
N ARG A 182 5.13 -24.15 1.81
CA ARG A 182 4.17 -25.25 1.65
C ARG A 182 2.74 -24.80 1.34
N CYS A 183 2.44 -23.52 1.58
CA CYS A 183 1.20 -22.86 1.17
C CYS A 183 1.31 -22.14 -0.17
N GLY A 184 2.45 -22.24 -0.87
CA GLY A 184 2.62 -21.62 -2.19
C GLY A 184 3.45 -20.36 -2.24
N ALA A 185 4.18 -20.01 -1.17
CA ALA A 185 5.13 -18.91 -1.24
C ALA A 185 6.42 -19.32 -1.97
N PHE A 186 6.97 -18.40 -2.76
CA PHE A 186 8.33 -18.47 -3.28
C PHE A 186 9.10 -17.22 -2.86
N PHE A 187 10.38 -17.40 -2.57
CA PHE A 187 11.21 -16.34 -2.02
C PHE A 187 12.10 -15.71 -3.10
N ILE A 188 12.15 -14.38 -3.09
CA ILE A 188 13.00 -13.58 -3.95
C ILE A 188 13.99 -12.76 -3.12
N ARG A 189 15.14 -12.42 -3.70
CA ARG A 189 16.17 -11.62 -3.02
C ARG A 189 15.67 -10.19 -2.86
N ARG A 190 15.96 -9.55 -1.72
CA ARG A 190 15.55 -8.16 -1.43
C ARG A 190 16.15 -7.13 -2.41
N SER A 191 17.29 -7.45 -3.05
CA SER A 191 17.88 -6.61 -4.11
C SER A 191 17.08 -6.62 -5.41
N PHE A 192 16.08 -7.51 -5.54
CA PHE A 192 15.12 -7.42 -6.62
C PHE A 192 14.23 -6.19 -6.38
N ARG A 193 14.06 -5.35 -7.41
CA ARG A 193 13.41 -4.04 -7.34
C ARG A 193 11.89 -4.17 -7.13
N GLU A 194 11.49 -4.63 -5.94
CA GLU A 194 10.10 -4.83 -5.56
C GLU A 194 9.52 -3.65 -4.78
N GLY A 195 8.21 -3.51 -4.86
CA GLY A 195 7.48 -2.56 -4.02
C GLY A 195 7.56 -2.99 -2.56
N GLN A 196 7.70 -2.02 -1.66
CA GLN A 196 7.57 -2.24 -0.22
C GLN A 196 6.14 -1.94 0.23
N ARG A 197 5.77 -2.45 1.41
CA ARG A 197 4.53 -2.07 2.09
C ARG A 197 4.44 -0.57 2.26
N SER A 198 3.25 -0.02 2.05
CA SER A 198 3.01 1.38 2.42
C SER A 198 3.01 1.50 3.94
N ARG A 199 3.97 2.27 4.47
CA ARG A 199 4.08 2.56 5.91
C ARG A 199 3.23 3.73 6.34
N THR A 200 2.83 4.55 5.38
CA THR A 200 2.13 5.82 5.59
C THR A 200 0.66 5.73 5.20
N GLY A 201 0.17 4.62 4.67
CA GLY A 201 -1.22 4.45 4.21
C GLY A 201 -1.51 5.06 2.83
N LYS A 202 -0.58 5.86 2.27
CA LYS A 202 -0.65 6.41 0.91
C LYS A 202 -0.19 5.38 -0.13
N SER A 203 -0.65 5.54 -1.36
CA SER A 203 -0.12 4.76 -2.49
C SER A 203 1.29 5.21 -2.84
N VAL A 204 2.18 4.24 -3.09
CA VAL A 204 3.59 4.48 -3.41
C VAL A 204 3.78 4.37 -4.91
N TYR A 205 4.68 5.18 -5.48
CA TYR A 205 5.05 5.05 -6.88
C TYR A 205 5.52 3.62 -7.21
N PRO A 206 4.92 2.94 -8.20
CA PRO A 206 5.10 1.51 -8.35
C PRO A 206 6.50 1.16 -8.87
N ARG A 207 7.12 0.15 -8.25
CA ARG A 207 8.32 -0.49 -8.78
C ARG A 207 7.90 -1.53 -9.82
N ILE A 208 8.44 -1.43 -11.03
CA ILE A 208 7.99 -2.22 -12.19
C ILE A 208 8.57 -3.64 -12.25
N GLY A 209 9.51 -4.02 -11.38
CA GLY A 209 10.28 -5.27 -11.53
C GLY A 209 9.41 -6.52 -11.58
N LEU A 210 8.52 -6.70 -10.60
CA LEU A 210 7.59 -7.85 -10.57
C LEU A 210 6.55 -7.79 -11.69
N LEU A 211 6.01 -6.61 -11.98
CA LEU A 211 5.05 -6.44 -13.06
C LEU A 211 5.66 -6.79 -14.42
N GLN A 212 6.93 -6.42 -14.63
CA GLN A 212 7.66 -6.76 -15.83
C GLN A 212 7.80 -8.27 -15.99
N LEU A 213 8.02 -9.03 -14.92
CA LEU A 213 8.03 -10.50 -14.97
C LEU A 213 6.67 -11.09 -15.40
N ALA A 214 5.56 -10.44 -15.05
CA ALA A 214 4.23 -10.88 -15.47
C ALA A 214 3.92 -10.53 -16.95
N VAL A 215 4.45 -9.41 -17.44
CA VAL A 215 4.23 -8.91 -18.81
C VAL A 215 5.20 -9.54 -19.83
N GLU A 216 6.44 -9.81 -19.43
CA GLU A 216 7.52 -10.28 -20.30
C GLU A 216 7.17 -11.56 -21.10
N PRO A 217 6.51 -12.59 -20.54
CA PRO A 217 6.14 -13.78 -21.31
C PRO A 217 5.15 -13.49 -22.45
N PHE A 218 4.22 -12.55 -22.27
CA PHE A 218 3.33 -12.10 -23.34
C PHE A 218 4.11 -11.38 -24.44
N LEU A 219 5.00 -10.44 -24.06
CA LEU A 219 5.84 -9.73 -25.03
C LEU A 219 6.74 -10.70 -25.81
N LYS A 220 7.25 -11.73 -25.14
CA LYS A 220 8.06 -12.80 -25.78
C LYS A 220 7.22 -13.83 -26.54
N ALA A 221 5.93 -13.60 -26.71
CA ALA A 221 5.02 -14.48 -27.44
C ALA A 221 4.92 -15.90 -26.85
N GLN A 222 5.23 -16.06 -25.56
CA GLN A 222 5.17 -17.33 -24.82
C GLN A 222 3.77 -17.57 -24.24
N LEU A 223 3.03 -16.49 -23.99
CA LEU A 223 1.63 -16.52 -23.56
C LEU A 223 0.76 -15.76 -24.55
N TYR A 224 -0.49 -16.22 -24.71
CA TYR A 224 -1.49 -15.52 -25.51
C TYR A 224 -1.96 -14.24 -24.80
N ASP A 225 -2.21 -14.32 -23.50
CA ASP A 225 -2.61 -13.21 -22.65
C ASP A 225 -2.23 -13.51 -21.18
N THR A 226 -2.24 -12.46 -20.35
CA THR A 226 -2.14 -12.51 -18.90
C THR A 226 -3.11 -11.48 -18.34
N ILE A 227 -3.94 -11.87 -17.38
CA ILE A 227 -4.91 -10.98 -16.73
C ILE A 227 -4.31 -10.46 -15.43
N LEU A 228 -4.24 -9.13 -15.29
CA LEU A 228 -3.86 -8.45 -14.06
C LEU A 228 -5.13 -8.08 -13.28
N VAL A 229 -5.18 -8.43 -11.99
CA VAL A 229 -6.35 -8.17 -11.13
C VAL A 229 -5.95 -7.20 -10.02
N PRO A 230 -6.26 -5.90 -10.14
CA PRO A 230 -6.03 -4.94 -9.06
C PRO A 230 -6.96 -5.25 -7.88
N VAL A 231 -6.41 -5.34 -6.68
CA VAL A 231 -7.18 -5.55 -5.44
C VAL A 231 -6.84 -4.47 -4.44
N THR A 232 -7.86 -3.85 -3.86
CA THR A 232 -7.71 -2.88 -2.78
C THR A 232 -8.19 -3.47 -1.47
N ILE A 233 -7.37 -3.36 -0.42
CA ILE A 233 -7.67 -3.85 0.92
C ILE A 233 -7.60 -2.66 1.89
N ASP A 234 -8.75 -2.30 2.44
CA ASP A 234 -8.91 -1.21 3.39
C ASP A 234 -9.25 -1.75 4.79
N TYR A 235 -8.42 -1.41 5.77
CA TYR A 235 -8.58 -1.80 7.17
C TYR A 235 -9.13 -0.64 7.99
N ASP A 236 -9.98 -0.91 8.96
CA ASP A 236 -10.26 0.06 10.03
C ASP A 236 -9.01 0.29 10.89
N ARG A 237 -8.35 -0.79 11.32
CA ARG A 237 -7.07 -0.74 12.05
C ARG A 237 -6.09 -1.78 11.52
N ILE A 238 -4.88 -1.32 11.17
CA ILE A 238 -3.78 -2.19 10.72
C ILE A 238 -3.01 -2.70 11.93
N LEU A 239 -2.69 -4.00 11.94
CA LEU A 239 -1.95 -4.66 13.01
C LEU A 239 -0.57 -4.01 13.25
N GLU A 240 0.12 -3.65 12.17
CA GLU A 240 1.48 -3.13 12.18
C GLU A 240 1.59 -1.59 12.33
N GLN A 241 0.48 -0.87 12.53
CA GLN A 241 0.48 0.61 12.49
C GLN A 241 1.49 1.26 13.45
N GLU A 242 1.70 0.69 14.64
CA GLU A 242 2.66 1.19 15.62
C GLU A 242 4.11 0.94 15.20
N LEU A 243 4.39 -0.23 14.63
CA LEU A 243 5.70 -0.55 14.10
C LEU A 243 6.07 0.39 12.94
N PHE A 244 5.11 0.69 12.07
CA PHE A 244 5.30 1.66 11.00
C PHE A 244 5.59 3.06 11.54
N ALA A 245 4.85 3.52 12.56
CA ALA A 245 5.08 4.82 13.18
C ALA A 245 6.48 4.93 13.82
N TRP A 246 6.94 3.89 14.52
CA TRP A 246 8.31 3.84 15.06
C TRP A 246 9.38 3.87 13.97
N GLU A 247 9.19 3.12 12.88
CA GLU A 247 10.13 3.14 11.75
C GLU A 247 10.18 4.53 11.08
N LEU A 248 9.04 5.21 10.98
CA LEU A 248 8.95 6.55 10.40
C LEU A 248 9.64 7.63 11.24
N ILE A 249 9.72 7.45 12.57
CA ILE A 249 10.51 8.29 13.49
C ILE A 249 12.02 7.95 13.42
N GLY A 250 12.42 6.93 12.64
CA GLY A 250 13.81 6.62 12.38
C GLY A 250 14.38 5.45 13.21
N PHE A 251 13.55 4.74 13.97
CA PHE A 251 13.99 3.50 14.61
C PHE A 251 14.16 2.37 13.57
N SER A 252 15.15 1.51 13.80
CA SER A 252 15.38 0.38 12.90
C SER A 252 14.28 -0.68 13.06
N LYS A 253 13.87 -1.28 11.93
CA LYS A 253 12.90 -2.37 11.91
C LYS A 253 13.39 -3.52 12.80
N PRO A 254 12.70 -3.87 13.91
CA PRO A 254 13.09 -5.02 14.72
C PRO A 254 12.99 -6.32 13.90
N ARG A 255 13.82 -7.33 14.21
CA ARG A 255 13.73 -8.65 13.56
C ARG A 255 12.39 -9.31 13.95
N GLU A 256 11.40 -9.19 13.06
CA GLU A 256 9.98 -9.52 13.30
C GLU A 256 9.70 -10.97 13.72
N THR A 257 10.62 -11.91 13.48
CA THR A 257 10.37 -13.36 13.61
C THR A 257 10.28 -13.89 15.04
N ALA A 258 11.00 -13.32 16.01
CA ALA A 258 10.99 -13.82 17.40
C ALA A 258 9.95 -13.13 18.29
N MET A 259 9.68 -11.84 18.05
CA MET A 259 8.80 -11.03 18.87
C MET A 259 7.30 -11.27 18.55
N GLY A 260 6.98 -11.59 17.28
CA GLY A 260 5.59 -11.79 16.82
C GLY A 260 4.91 -13.03 17.39
N LEU A 261 5.66 -14.12 17.61
CA LEU A 261 5.15 -15.35 18.25
C LEU A 261 4.80 -15.14 19.73
N LEU A 262 5.59 -14.33 20.45
CA LEU A 262 5.38 -14.03 21.87
C LEU A 262 4.18 -13.08 22.11
N ARG A 263 3.90 -12.17 21.15
CA ARG A 263 2.73 -11.25 21.22
C ARG A 263 1.46 -11.80 20.58
N ALA A 264 1.49 -13.01 19.99
CA ALA A 264 0.30 -13.58 19.34
C ALA A 264 -0.93 -13.62 20.27
N ARG A 265 -0.74 -13.87 21.58
CA ARG A 265 -1.84 -13.87 22.56
C ARG A 265 -2.45 -12.49 22.79
N SER A 266 -1.65 -11.42 22.86
CA SER A 266 -2.17 -10.06 23.05
C SER A 266 -2.87 -9.57 21.79
N ILE A 267 -2.35 -9.92 20.62
CA ILE A 267 -2.98 -9.60 19.32
C ILE A 267 -4.35 -10.30 19.21
N LEU A 268 -4.44 -11.57 19.59
CA LEU A 268 -5.70 -12.33 19.59
C LEU A 268 -6.72 -11.84 20.63
N ALA A 269 -6.28 -11.08 21.63
CA ALA A 269 -7.16 -10.46 22.62
C ALA A 269 -7.69 -9.09 22.16
N ASP A 270 -7.03 -8.46 21.18
CA ASP A 270 -7.38 -7.16 20.64
C ASP A 270 -8.37 -7.27 19.46
N HIS A 271 -8.95 -6.13 19.07
CA HIS A 271 -9.92 -6.04 17.98
C HIS A 271 -9.49 -4.97 16.96
N PHE A 272 -9.62 -5.31 15.66
CA PHE A 272 -9.10 -4.52 14.55
C PHE A 272 -10.18 -3.98 13.61
N GLY A 273 -11.46 -4.18 13.96
CA GLY A 273 -12.60 -3.62 13.24
C GLY A 273 -12.92 -4.41 11.98
N ASP A 274 -13.24 -3.72 10.90
CA ASP A 274 -13.65 -4.33 9.63
C ASP A 274 -12.54 -4.27 8.57
N ILE A 275 -12.53 -5.26 7.69
CA ILE A 275 -11.76 -5.24 6.43
C ILE A 275 -12.73 -5.07 5.28
N ARG A 276 -12.36 -4.24 4.29
CA ARG A 276 -13.05 -4.13 3.00
C ARG A 276 -12.08 -4.51 1.89
N VAL A 277 -12.45 -5.54 1.12
CA VAL A 277 -11.71 -6.02 -0.03
C VAL A 277 -12.49 -5.69 -1.28
N THR A 278 -11.91 -4.87 -2.14
CA THR A 278 -12.48 -4.49 -3.43
C THR A 278 -11.61 -5.04 -4.55
N VAL A 279 -12.14 -6.02 -5.28
CA VAL A 279 -11.55 -6.49 -6.53
C VAL A 279 -11.95 -5.54 -7.65
N GLY A 280 -10.97 -4.95 -8.31
CA GLY A 280 -11.16 -4.04 -9.42
C GLY A 280 -11.39 -4.75 -10.75
N GLU A 281 -11.64 -3.94 -11.79
CA GLU A 281 -11.76 -4.46 -13.14
C GLU A 281 -10.45 -5.13 -13.59
N PRO A 282 -10.52 -6.37 -14.12
CA PRO A 282 -9.35 -7.08 -14.61
C PRO A 282 -8.79 -6.43 -15.89
N ILE A 283 -7.46 -6.30 -15.96
CA ILE A 283 -6.75 -5.75 -17.11
C ILE A 283 -6.15 -6.90 -17.94
N SER A 284 -6.60 -7.05 -19.18
CA SER A 284 -5.92 -7.90 -20.15
C SER A 284 -4.66 -7.20 -20.66
N ILE A 285 -3.49 -7.79 -20.43
CA ILE A 285 -2.21 -7.29 -20.97
C ILE A 285 -2.28 -7.23 -22.49
N ARG A 286 -2.85 -8.25 -23.13
CA ARG A 286 -3.04 -8.26 -24.58
C ARG A 286 -3.85 -7.07 -25.05
N LYS A 287 -5.02 -6.81 -24.45
CA LYS A 287 -5.89 -5.69 -24.81
C LYS A 287 -5.15 -4.36 -24.60
N TYR A 288 -4.58 -4.16 -23.42
CA TYR A 288 -3.87 -2.93 -23.06
C TYR A 288 -2.74 -2.60 -24.05
N PHE A 289 -1.84 -3.56 -24.32
CA PHE A 289 -0.73 -3.30 -25.24
C PHE A 289 -1.20 -3.18 -26.69
N SER A 290 -2.24 -3.91 -27.12
CA SER A 290 -2.77 -3.80 -28.49
C SER A 290 -3.30 -2.39 -28.78
N GLU A 291 -3.96 -1.75 -27.82
CA GLU A 291 -4.42 -0.36 -27.92
C GLU A 291 -3.24 0.63 -27.97
N GLN A 292 -2.21 0.39 -27.16
CA GLN A 292 -0.99 1.23 -27.09
C GLN A 292 -0.05 1.08 -28.30
N PHE A 293 -0.25 0.07 -29.14
CA PHE A 293 0.52 -0.20 -30.35
C PHE A 293 -0.34 -0.08 -31.64
N GLY A 294 -1.53 0.53 -31.56
CA GLY A 294 -2.32 0.86 -32.75
C GLY A 294 -2.94 -0.34 -33.49
N GLY A 295 -3.24 -1.44 -32.78
CA GLY A 295 -3.99 -2.57 -33.32
C GLY A 295 -3.22 -3.53 -34.24
N PHE A 296 -1.91 -3.33 -34.46
CA PHE A 296 -1.07 -4.23 -35.26
C PHE A 296 -0.12 -5.07 -34.39
N ASN A 297 0.26 -6.25 -34.90
CA ASN A 297 1.03 -7.31 -34.23
C ASN A 297 2.19 -6.75 -33.37
N VAL A 298 2.01 -6.70 -32.04
CA VAL A 298 3.08 -6.44 -31.06
C VAL A 298 4.33 -7.29 -31.38
N ARG A 299 4.12 -8.51 -31.90
CA ARG A 299 5.17 -9.41 -32.42
C ARG A 299 6.05 -8.82 -33.53
N LEU A 300 5.50 -8.04 -34.46
CA LEU A 300 6.25 -7.45 -35.59
C LEU A 300 7.06 -6.23 -35.13
N GLU A 301 6.51 -5.38 -34.27
CA GLU A 301 7.26 -4.25 -33.70
C GLU A 301 8.41 -4.70 -32.79
N LEU A 302 8.17 -5.71 -31.95
CA LEU A 302 9.24 -6.29 -31.12
C LEU A 302 10.35 -6.95 -31.95
N ALA A 303 10.04 -7.41 -33.16
CA ALA A 303 11.01 -8.04 -34.07
C ALA A 303 11.81 -7.03 -34.92
N ASN A 304 11.28 -5.82 -35.14
CA ASN A 304 11.84 -4.82 -36.05
C ASN A 304 12.67 -3.72 -35.36
N GLN A 305 12.74 -3.68 -34.03
CA GLN A 305 13.47 -2.65 -33.27
C GLN A 305 14.84 -3.13 -32.79
N SER A 306 15.78 -2.18 -32.66
CA SER A 306 17.08 -2.43 -32.04
C SER A 306 16.91 -2.88 -30.57
N SER A 307 17.77 -3.76 -30.09
CA SER A 307 17.61 -4.41 -28.77
C SER A 307 17.64 -3.46 -27.57
N SER A 308 18.24 -2.26 -27.68
CA SER A 308 18.30 -1.28 -26.59
C SER A 308 17.09 -0.32 -26.56
N GLU A 309 16.67 0.21 -27.71
CA GLU A 309 15.53 1.14 -27.82
C GLU A 309 14.20 0.44 -27.50
N LEU A 310 14.09 -0.84 -27.91
CA LEU A 310 12.98 -1.71 -27.58
C LEU A 310 12.83 -1.86 -26.04
N GLY A 311 13.96 -1.99 -25.34
CA GLY A 311 13.99 -2.11 -23.89
C GLY A 311 13.41 -0.88 -23.20
N GLU A 312 13.88 0.32 -23.55
CA GLU A 312 13.44 1.57 -22.92
C GLU A 312 11.95 1.87 -23.19
N ASN A 313 11.48 1.67 -24.42
CA ASN A 313 10.09 1.89 -24.78
C ASN A 313 9.15 0.92 -24.02
N ILE A 314 9.52 -0.37 -23.95
CA ILE A 314 8.79 -1.37 -23.14
C ILE A 314 8.78 -0.97 -21.66
N HIS A 315 9.92 -0.58 -21.10
CA HIS A 315 10.00 -0.15 -19.70
C HIS A 315 9.08 1.04 -19.41
N LYS A 316 8.99 2.02 -20.33
CA LYS A 316 8.08 3.16 -20.22
C LYS A 316 6.61 2.72 -20.26
N LYS A 317 6.23 1.83 -21.18
CA LYS A 317 4.86 1.32 -21.29
C LYS A 317 4.44 0.45 -20.10
N VAL A 318 5.35 -0.40 -19.59
CA VAL A 318 5.12 -1.19 -18.37
C VAL A 318 4.97 -0.27 -17.14
N ARG A 319 5.72 0.83 -17.09
CA ARG A 319 5.55 1.84 -16.04
C ARG A 319 4.18 2.53 -16.11
N ALA A 320 3.69 2.85 -17.31
CA ALA A 320 2.35 3.39 -17.50
C ALA A 320 1.27 2.40 -17.01
N LEU A 321 1.41 1.11 -17.36
CA LEU A 321 0.52 0.05 -16.86
C LEU A 321 0.55 -0.06 -15.33
N ALA A 322 1.74 0.06 -14.72
CA ALA A 322 1.87 0.03 -13.28
C ALA A 322 1.14 1.20 -12.61
N LEU A 323 1.22 2.39 -13.20
CA LEU A 323 0.49 3.57 -12.72
C LEU A 323 -1.02 3.39 -12.86
N GLU A 324 -1.49 2.84 -13.97
CA GLU A 324 -2.91 2.53 -14.18
C GLU A 324 -3.43 1.56 -13.12
N VAL A 325 -2.68 0.50 -12.78
CA VAL A 325 -3.03 -0.42 -11.68
C VAL A 325 -3.18 0.35 -10.36
N VAL A 326 -2.25 1.26 -10.04
CA VAL A 326 -2.32 2.08 -8.83
C VAL A 326 -3.53 3.03 -8.87
N HIS A 327 -3.86 3.59 -10.04
CA HIS A 327 -5.05 4.42 -10.21
C HIS A 327 -6.33 3.63 -9.99
N LEU A 328 -6.44 2.42 -10.52
CA LEU A 328 -7.57 1.53 -10.28
C LEU A 328 -7.68 1.17 -8.80
N GLN A 329 -6.56 0.84 -8.14
CA GLN A 329 -6.55 0.57 -6.70
C GLN A 329 -7.02 1.79 -5.89
N ASN A 330 -6.55 2.99 -6.22
CA ASN A 330 -6.96 4.25 -5.59
C ASN A 330 -8.45 4.53 -5.82
N ALA A 331 -8.94 4.28 -7.04
CA ALA A 331 -10.34 4.44 -7.40
C ALA A 331 -11.24 3.47 -6.62
N ASN A 332 -10.79 2.23 -6.41
CA ASN A 332 -11.52 1.19 -5.68
C ASN A 332 -11.45 1.34 -4.14
N GLY A 333 -10.52 2.17 -3.65
CA GLY A 333 -10.30 2.37 -2.21
C GLY A 333 -11.50 3.02 -1.53
N THR A 334 -11.97 2.38 -0.47
CA THR A 334 -13.12 2.77 0.34
C THR A 334 -12.66 3.48 1.61
N LEU A 335 -13.11 4.72 1.81
CA LEU A 335 -12.85 5.46 3.05
C LEU A 335 -13.99 5.23 4.04
N THR A 336 -13.66 5.04 5.31
CA THR A 336 -14.60 5.23 6.42
C THR A 336 -14.53 6.68 6.92
N ILE A 337 -15.26 7.00 7.99
CA ILE A 337 -15.13 8.30 8.65
C ILE A 337 -13.79 8.47 9.37
N TRP A 338 -13.08 7.39 9.68
CA TRP A 338 -11.90 7.43 10.55
C TRP A 338 -10.75 8.29 10.02
N PRO A 339 -10.30 8.19 8.75
CA PRO A 339 -9.24 9.06 8.24
C PRO A 339 -9.55 10.56 8.34
N ILE A 340 -10.83 10.94 8.23
CA ILE A 340 -11.29 12.32 8.41
C ILE A 340 -11.18 12.74 9.88
N VAL A 341 -11.61 11.87 10.78
CA VAL A 341 -11.54 12.10 12.24
C VAL A 341 -10.09 12.22 12.69
N ALA A 342 -9.22 11.33 12.22
CA ALA A 342 -7.78 11.37 12.49
C ALA A 342 -7.17 12.71 12.05
N LEU A 343 -7.53 13.22 10.86
CA LEU A 343 -7.10 14.54 10.39
C LEU A 343 -7.62 15.67 11.30
N ALA A 344 -8.88 15.62 11.73
CA ALA A 344 -9.48 16.63 12.60
C ALA A 344 -8.82 16.66 13.99
N ILE A 345 -8.51 15.49 14.57
CA ILE A 345 -7.73 15.38 15.82
C ILE A 345 -6.34 15.97 15.59
N LEU A 346 -5.68 15.59 14.51
CA LEU A 346 -4.32 16.03 14.18
C LEU A 346 -4.19 17.55 14.01
N GLN A 347 -5.14 18.18 13.32
CA GLN A 347 -5.17 19.64 13.18
C GLN A 347 -5.41 20.33 14.52
N THR A 348 -6.34 19.82 15.32
CA THR A 348 -6.62 20.38 16.66
C THR A 348 -5.43 20.21 17.60
N LEU A 349 -4.69 19.10 17.49
CA LEU A 349 -3.46 18.88 18.23
C LEU A 349 -2.38 19.90 17.83
N ASN A 350 -2.18 20.13 16.53
CA ASN A 350 -1.24 21.14 16.05
C ASN A 350 -1.62 22.56 16.52
N GLU A 351 -2.91 22.90 16.54
CA GLU A 351 -3.44 24.17 17.08
C GLU A 351 -3.15 24.31 18.59
N PHE A 352 -3.44 23.26 19.37
CA PHE A 352 -3.18 23.22 20.81
C PHE A 352 -1.70 23.45 21.15
N LEU A 353 -0.80 22.76 20.44
CA LEU A 353 0.64 22.89 20.61
C LEU A 353 1.15 24.27 20.18
N SER A 354 0.63 24.81 19.07
CA SER A 354 1.01 26.14 18.56
C SER A 354 0.67 27.27 19.53
N ASN A 355 -0.39 27.10 20.32
CA ASN A 355 -0.82 28.05 21.34
C ASN A 355 -0.06 27.91 22.67
N LEU A 356 0.97 27.05 22.74
CA LEU A 356 1.77 26.78 23.95
C LEU A 356 0.90 26.43 25.16
N SER A 357 -0.23 25.77 24.92
CA SER A 357 -1.17 25.41 25.98
C SER A 357 -0.53 24.37 26.90
N LEU A 358 -0.37 24.73 28.18
CA LEU A 358 0.14 23.84 29.22
C LEU A 358 -1.00 22.90 29.66
N GLY A 359 -0.81 21.59 29.54
CA GLY A 359 -1.76 20.59 30.02
C GLY A 359 -1.92 19.39 29.10
N GLN A 360 -2.83 18.49 29.48
CA GLN A 360 -3.19 17.34 28.67
C GLN A 360 -4.04 17.80 27.47
N PHE A 361 -3.75 17.28 26.27
CA PHE A 361 -4.59 17.52 25.10
C PHE A 361 -5.97 16.85 25.29
N VAL A 362 -7.02 17.64 25.12
CA VAL A 362 -8.41 17.19 25.21
C VAL A 362 -9.23 17.85 24.10
N ILE A 363 -10.08 17.09 23.42
CA ILE A 363 -11.07 17.60 22.47
C ILE A 363 -12.46 17.04 22.80
N SER A 364 -13.48 17.90 22.78
CA SER A 364 -14.87 17.45 22.98
C SER A 364 -15.39 16.71 21.74
N LEU A 365 -16.23 15.70 21.96
CA LEU A 365 -16.81 14.89 20.89
C LEU A 365 -17.64 15.73 19.91
N GLY A 366 -18.38 16.73 20.41
CA GLY A 366 -19.17 17.63 19.58
C GLY A 366 -18.32 18.51 18.65
N SER A 367 -17.20 19.06 19.16
CA SER A 367 -16.26 19.84 18.34
C SER A 367 -15.59 18.96 17.29
N LEU A 368 -15.19 17.74 17.67
CA LEU A 368 -14.59 16.78 16.75
C LEU A 368 -15.58 16.35 15.65
N ALA A 369 -16.85 16.13 16.00
CA ALA A 369 -17.91 15.81 15.06
C ALA A 369 -18.12 16.95 14.06
N GLN A 370 -18.25 18.19 14.52
CA GLN A 370 -18.42 19.36 13.66
C GLN A 370 -17.25 19.56 12.68
N LYS A 371 -15.99 19.44 13.15
CA LYS A 371 -14.82 19.49 12.28
C LYS A 371 -14.84 18.35 11.25
N SER A 372 -15.20 17.14 11.68
CA SER A 372 -15.28 15.97 10.80
C SER A 372 -16.38 16.09 9.74
N GLU A 373 -17.56 16.64 10.09
CA GLU A 373 -18.64 16.93 9.14
C GLU A 373 -18.23 17.96 8.09
N THR A 374 -17.44 18.97 8.49
CA THR A 374 -16.92 19.97 7.56
C THR A 374 -16.03 19.32 6.50
N PHE A 375 -15.09 18.47 6.91
CA PHE A 375 -14.24 17.72 5.98
C PHE A 375 -15.03 16.73 5.13
N LEU A 376 -16.03 16.07 5.71
CA LEU A 376 -16.90 15.16 4.98
C LEU A 376 -17.69 15.89 3.89
N ARG A 377 -18.25 17.07 4.19
CA ARG A 377 -18.92 17.94 3.22
C ARG A 377 -17.98 18.34 2.09
N LEU A 378 -16.76 18.77 2.42
CA LEU A 378 -15.74 19.13 1.43
C LEU A 378 -15.39 17.94 0.53
N PHE A 379 -15.18 16.76 1.10
CA PHE A 379 -14.89 15.54 0.35
C PHE A 379 -16.02 15.16 -0.61
N GLN A 380 -17.27 15.21 -0.15
CA GLN A 380 -18.42 14.94 -1.01
C GLN A 380 -18.55 15.96 -2.14
N LYS A 381 -18.32 17.25 -1.84
CA LYS A 381 -18.34 18.32 -2.84
C LYS A 381 -17.22 18.14 -3.88
N CYS A 382 -16.01 17.83 -3.44
CA CYS A 382 -14.82 17.74 -4.28
C CYS A 382 -14.78 16.45 -5.11
N CYS A 383 -14.92 15.31 -4.44
CA CYS A 383 -14.71 14.00 -5.04
C CYS A 383 -15.98 13.40 -5.66
N GLY A 384 -17.17 13.93 -5.33
CA GLY A 384 -18.46 13.36 -5.76
C GLY A 384 -18.73 11.95 -5.22
N ARG A 385 -17.94 11.48 -4.24
CA ARG A 385 -17.98 10.12 -3.68
C ARG A 385 -18.51 10.14 -2.26
N ARG A 386 -19.14 9.04 -1.87
CA ARG A 386 -19.55 8.81 -0.48
C ARG A 386 -18.47 8.03 0.27
N ILE A 387 -18.51 8.11 1.59
CA ILE A 387 -17.69 7.27 2.47
C ILE A 387 -18.54 6.09 2.97
N TRP A 388 -17.88 5.03 3.42
CA TRP A 388 -18.49 3.91 4.11
C TRP A 388 -18.98 4.34 5.50
N ARG A 389 -20.30 4.25 5.70
CA ARG A 389 -21.01 4.66 6.92
C ARG A 389 -21.77 3.47 7.51
N ARG A 390 -21.88 3.41 8.83
CA ARG A 390 -22.70 2.42 9.54
C ARG A 390 -24.18 2.81 9.58
N GLY A 391 -24.50 4.03 9.15
CA GLY A 391 -25.87 4.55 9.13
C GLY A 391 -26.32 5.14 10.48
N THR A 392 -25.40 5.28 11.43
CA THR A 392 -25.64 5.91 12.73
C THR A 392 -25.26 7.39 12.71
N LYS A 393 -25.55 8.11 13.80
CA LYS A 393 -25.04 9.48 14.02
C LYS A 393 -23.49 9.50 13.96
N ILE A 394 -22.91 10.60 13.48
CA ILE A 394 -21.45 10.70 13.30
C ILE A 394 -20.70 10.53 14.62
N GLU A 395 -21.22 11.06 15.71
CA GLU A 395 -20.66 10.97 17.05
C GLU A 395 -20.53 9.52 17.51
N ALA A 396 -21.55 8.70 17.24
CA ALA A 396 -21.53 7.28 17.58
C ALA A 396 -20.47 6.51 16.78
N GLU A 397 -20.28 6.84 15.49
CA GLU A 397 -19.22 6.26 14.68
C GLU A 397 -17.83 6.71 15.17
N ILE A 398 -17.66 8.00 15.49
CA ILE A 398 -16.42 8.54 16.06
C ILE A 398 -16.08 7.80 17.34
N LEU A 399 -17.03 7.63 18.27
CA LEU A 399 -16.82 6.90 19.51
C LEU A 399 -16.40 5.45 19.26
N ALA A 400 -17.01 4.77 18.30
CA ALA A 400 -16.64 3.40 17.95
C ALA A 400 -15.20 3.31 17.45
N PHE A 401 -14.76 4.24 16.60
CA PHE A 401 -13.37 4.27 16.12
C PHE A 401 -12.38 4.71 17.20
N VAL A 402 -12.70 5.70 18.04
CA VAL A 402 -11.81 6.07 19.15
C VAL A 402 -11.61 4.86 20.09
N ARG A 403 -12.65 4.07 20.34
CA ARG A 403 -12.54 2.79 21.08
C ARG A 403 -11.66 1.76 20.36
N LEU A 404 -11.77 1.67 19.04
CA LEU A 404 -10.94 0.76 18.24
C LEU A 404 -9.45 1.13 18.29
N HIS A 405 -9.15 2.43 18.38
CA HIS A 405 -7.79 2.99 18.39
C HIS A 405 -7.29 3.33 19.80
N GLN A 406 -7.75 2.58 20.82
CA GLN A 406 -7.42 2.81 22.24
C GLN A 406 -5.93 2.77 22.60
N SER A 407 -5.08 2.26 21.71
CA SER A 407 -3.63 2.20 21.98
C SER A 407 -2.96 3.57 22.05
N HIS A 408 -3.53 4.59 21.40
CA HIS A 408 -2.99 5.97 21.37
C HIS A 408 -4.05 7.04 21.63
N LEU A 409 -5.30 6.64 21.84
CA LEU A 409 -6.40 7.53 22.19
C LEU A 409 -7.19 6.98 23.38
N THR A 410 -7.55 7.84 24.33
CA THR A 410 -8.42 7.49 25.45
C THR A 410 -9.68 8.34 25.44
N LEU A 411 -10.77 7.77 25.95
CA LEU A 411 -12.01 8.48 26.20
C LEU A 411 -12.09 8.87 27.68
N SER A 412 -12.67 10.03 27.97
CA SER A 412 -13.03 10.37 29.35
C SER A 412 -14.04 9.36 29.92
N PRO A 413 -14.12 9.21 31.26
CA PRO A 413 -15.12 8.34 31.89
C PRO A 413 -16.57 8.68 31.50
N SER A 414 -16.86 9.96 31.22
CA SER A 414 -18.17 10.41 30.74
C SER A 414 -18.41 10.10 29.26
N GLY A 415 -17.35 9.84 28.47
CA GLY A 415 -17.41 9.63 27.02
C GLY A 415 -17.46 10.90 26.18
N ASP A 416 -17.44 12.08 26.80
CA ASP A 416 -17.60 13.36 26.10
C ASP A 416 -16.31 13.91 25.49
N PHE A 417 -15.15 13.42 25.95
CA PHE A 417 -13.85 13.94 25.56
C PHE A 417 -12.92 12.85 25.05
N VAL A 418 -12.15 13.19 24.02
CA VAL A 418 -11.06 12.36 23.48
C VAL A 418 -9.73 12.96 23.93
N GLN A 419 -8.84 12.12 24.41
CA GLN A 419 -7.50 12.47 24.88
C GLN A 419 -6.45 11.61 24.19
N LEU A 420 -5.22 12.11 24.11
CA LEU A 420 -4.09 11.28 23.69
C LEU A 420 -3.63 10.40 24.85
N THR A 421 -3.37 9.12 24.57
CA THR A 421 -2.72 8.23 25.54
C THR A 421 -1.31 8.76 25.80
N ASN A 422 -0.91 8.82 27.08
CA ASN A 422 0.44 9.23 27.43
C ASN A 422 1.42 8.09 27.08
N ILE A 423 2.16 8.24 25.98
CA ILE A 423 3.20 7.29 25.56
C ILE A 423 4.53 7.99 25.82
N SER A 424 5.10 7.80 27.01
CA SER A 424 6.41 8.37 27.35
C SER A 424 7.50 7.31 27.33
N PRO A 425 8.45 7.39 26.38
CA PRO A 425 9.86 7.15 26.63
C PRO A 425 10.53 8.46 27.05
N ASP A 426 11.43 8.41 28.03
CA ASP A 426 12.14 9.58 28.60
C ASP A 426 12.97 10.41 27.58
N GLU A 427 13.03 9.97 26.32
CA GLU A 427 13.83 10.58 25.24
C GLU A 427 13.03 11.28 24.13
N PHE A 428 11.68 11.17 24.09
CA PHE A 428 10.87 11.67 22.97
C PHE A 428 9.79 12.67 23.40
N PRO A 429 9.45 13.69 22.58
CA PRO A 429 8.24 14.47 22.80
C PRO A 429 7.03 13.52 22.90
N PRO A 430 6.27 13.52 24.01
CA PRO A 430 5.22 12.52 24.27
C PRO A 430 4.16 12.41 23.16
N PHE A 431 4.00 13.47 22.36
CA PHE A 431 3.00 13.56 21.31
C PHE A 431 3.48 13.11 19.93
N LEU A 432 4.78 12.86 19.74
CA LEU A 432 5.34 12.61 18.41
C LEU A 432 4.80 11.31 17.79
N LEU A 433 4.85 10.19 18.53
CA LEU A 433 4.37 8.91 18.03
C LEU A 433 2.87 8.95 17.70
N ASN A 434 2.07 9.54 18.58
CA ASN A 434 0.63 9.73 18.38
C ASN A 434 0.34 10.60 17.14
N SER A 435 1.13 11.65 16.93
CA SER A 435 0.99 12.53 15.76
C SER A 435 1.31 11.80 14.45
N ILE A 436 2.35 10.96 14.43
CA ILE A 436 2.71 10.15 13.25
C ILE A 436 1.65 9.08 12.99
N LEU A 437 1.14 8.43 14.03
CA LEU A 437 0.03 7.47 13.93
C LEU A 437 -1.23 8.11 13.31
N LEU A 438 -1.66 9.25 13.86
CA LEU A 438 -2.81 9.99 13.36
C LEU A 438 -2.60 10.48 11.92
N ALA A 439 -1.39 10.95 11.59
CA ALA A 439 -1.05 11.36 10.23
C ALA A 439 -1.17 10.18 9.25
N ASN A 440 -0.64 9.01 9.60
CA ASN A 440 -0.75 7.81 8.78
C ASN A 440 -2.20 7.33 8.60
N GLN A 441 -3.03 7.46 9.65
CA GLN A 441 -4.45 7.12 9.58
C GLN A 441 -5.26 8.14 8.76
N ALA A 442 -4.84 9.41 8.74
CA ALA A 442 -5.44 10.46 7.92
C ALA A 442 -5.05 10.39 6.44
N ASN A 443 -3.88 9.84 6.14
CA ASN A 443 -3.29 9.84 4.81
C ASN A 443 -4.15 9.26 3.67
N PRO A 444 -4.97 8.20 3.85
CA PRO A 444 -5.89 7.75 2.81
C PRO A 444 -6.87 8.84 2.36
N PHE A 445 -7.32 9.69 3.28
CA PHE A 445 -8.15 10.85 2.97
C PHE A 445 -7.35 11.97 2.32
N VAL A 446 -6.18 12.30 2.88
CA VAL A 446 -5.28 13.32 2.33
C VAL A 446 -4.89 13.00 0.89
N HIS A 447 -4.57 11.75 0.59
CA HIS A 447 -4.20 11.29 -0.75
C HIS A 447 -5.32 11.54 -1.77
N LYS A 448 -6.57 11.21 -1.44
CA LYS A 448 -7.73 11.49 -2.32
C LYS A 448 -8.05 12.99 -2.44
N MET A 449 -7.76 13.77 -1.41
CA MET A 449 -7.99 15.21 -1.39
C MET A 449 -6.85 16.02 -2.04
N ALA A 450 -5.66 15.42 -2.22
CA ALA A 450 -4.45 16.12 -2.65
C ALA A 450 -4.63 16.95 -3.93
N PRO A 451 -5.25 16.46 -5.02
CA PRO A 451 -5.49 17.28 -6.21
C PRO A 451 -6.25 18.58 -5.89
N PHE A 452 -7.30 18.50 -5.07
CA PHE A 452 -8.12 19.66 -4.66
C PHE A 452 -7.37 20.61 -3.74
N CYS A 453 -6.57 20.07 -2.83
CA CYS A 453 -5.74 20.87 -1.93
C CYS A 453 -4.66 21.64 -2.71
N LEU A 454 -4.02 21.01 -3.70
CA LEU A 454 -3.04 21.67 -4.57
C LEU A 454 -3.69 22.79 -5.39
N GLY A 455 -4.86 22.54 -5.99
CA GLY A 455 -5.59 23.57 -6.72
C GLY A 455 -6.01 24.73 -5.82
N ALA A 456 -6.45 24.44 -4.59
CA ALA A 456 -6.80 25.47 -3.62
C ALA A 456 -5.59 26.34 -3.24
N ILE A 457 -4.41 25.74 -3.04
CA ILE A 457 -3.16 26.48 -2.79
C ILE A 457 -2.85 27.43 -3.94
N VAL A 458 -2.85 26.92 -5.19
CA VAL A 458 -2.55 27.72 -6.38
C VAL A 458 -3.55 28.88 -6.55
N ARG A 459 -4.83 28.63 -6.29
CA ARG A 459 -5.88 29.63 -6.37
C ARG A 459 -5.72 30.75 -5.34
N LEU A 460 -5.33 30.40 -4.12
CA LEU A 460 -5.05 31.35 -3.04
C LEU A 460 -3.76 32.14 -3.27
N SER A 461 -2.75 31.54 -3.90
CA SER A 461 -1.48 32.19 -4.23
C SER A 461 -1.56 33.15 -5.43
N GLY A 462 -2.52 32.96 -6.34
CA GLY A 462 -2.64 33.74 -7.57
C GLY A 462 -1.59 33.39 -8.63
N GLY A 463 -1.52 34.18 -9.71
CA GLY A 463 -0.56 33.99 -10.82
C GLY A 463 -0.98 32.93 -11.85
N ASP A 464 -0.01 32.32 -12.53
CA ASP A 464 -0.23 31.25 -13.52
C ASP A 464 -0.79 29.99 -12.86
N GLN A 465 -2.11 29.80 -12.97
CA GLN A 465 -2.81 28.71 -12.31
C GLN A 465 -2.38 27.34 -12.87
N SER A 466 -2.29 27.20 -14.19
CA SER A 466 -1.97 25.91 -14.81
C SER A 466 -0.52 25.53 -14.59
N GLY A 467 0.42 26.46 -14.77
CA GLY A 467 1.83 26.22 -14.55
C GLY A 467 2.15 25.86 -13.10
N ASN A 468 1.63 26.64 -12.14
CA ASN A 468 1.86 26.39 -10.71
C ASN A 468 1.23 25.07 -10.24
N TYR A 469 0.05 24.72 -10.75
CA TYR A 469 -0.56 23.43 -10.42
C TYR A 469 0.26 22.26 -10.97
N CYS A 470 0.65 22.32 -12.24
CA CYS A 470 1.51 21.30 -12.85
C CYS A 470 2.87 21.16 -12.15
N PHE A 471 3.40 22.27 -11.64
CA PHE A 471 4.62 22.27 -10.83
C PHE A 471 4.40 21.55 -9.50
N LEU A 472 3.35 21.92 -8.75
CA LEU A 472 3.08 21.31 -7.45
C LEU A 472 2.70 19.82 -7.56
N GLN A 473 1.96 19.43 -8.59
CA GLN A 473 1.69 18.02 -8.87
C GLN A 473 3.00 17.25 -9.04
N ARG A 474 3.89 17.72 -9.93
CA ARG A 474 5.22 17.11 -10.12
C ARG A 474 6.05 17.10 -8.84
N LEU A 475 5.98 18.16 -8.05
CA LEU A 475 6.66 18.24 -6.77
C LEU A 475 6.19 17.16 -5.79
N PHE A 476 4.90 16.83 -5.80
CA PHE A 476 4.31 15.85 -4.90
C PHE A 476 4.03 14.48 -5.53
N ASP A 477 4.52 14.17 -6.75
CA ASP A 477 4.23 12.89 -7.43
C ASP A 477 4.77 11.64 -6.68
N HIS A 478 5.81 11.83 -5.87
CA HIS A 478 6.33 10.79 -4.97
C HIS A 478 5.57 10.71 -3.64
N GLU A 479 4.79 11.74 -3.29
CA GLU A 479 3.99 11.82 -2.07
C GLU A 479 2.56 11.32 -2.31
N PHE A 480 1.95 11.76 -3.41
CA PHE A 480 0.59 11.44 -3.85
C PHE A 480 0.61 11.03 -5.33
N VAL A 481 0.32 9.76 -5.62
CA VAL A 481 0.20 9.29 -7.02
C VAL A 481 -1.09 9.86 -7.65
N HIS A 482 -0.95 10.85 -8.54
CA HIS A 482 -2.04 11.56 -9.23
C HIS A 482 -2.42 10.92 -10.57
N SER A 483 -3.67 11.12 -11.03
CA SER A 483 -4.07 10.81 -12.41
C SER A 483 -3.84 12.03 -13.33
N PRO A 484 -3.31 11.86 -14.57
CA PRO A 484 -3.03 12.97 -15.47
C PRO A 484 -4.26 13.78 -15.93
N ALA A 485 -5.47 13.23 -15.80
CA ALA A 485 -6.69 13.78 -16.43
C ALA A 485 -7.49 14.76 -15.55
N GLU A 486 -6.96 15.20 -14.40
CA GLU A 486 -7.78 15.83 -13.34
C GLU A 486 -7.85 17.36 -13.35
N PHE A 487 -7.01 18.08 -14.11
CA PHE A 487 -6.89 19.55 -13.93
C PHE A 487 -8.11 20.36 -14.43
N VAL A 488 -8.63 20.08 -15.62
CA VAL A 488 -9.70 20.91 -16.22
C VAL A 488 -11.03 20.83 -15.44
N PRO A 489 -11.49 19.66 -14.97
CA PRO A 489 -12.67 19.58 -14.09
C PRO A 489 -12.46 20.23 -12.72
N LEU A 490 -11.21 20.35 -12.28
CA LEU A 490 -10.85 20.85 -10.97
C LEU A 490 -10.96 22.37 -10.88
N ASP A 491 -10.54 23.09 -11.91
CA ASP A 491 -10.58 24.56 -11.95
C ASP A 491 -12.01 25.11 -11.82
N GLU A 492 -12.98 24.51 -12.52
CA GLU A 492 -14.39 24.90 -12.43
C GLU A 492 -14.98 24.63 -11.04
N LEU A 493 -14.63 23.50 -10.43
CA LEU A 493 -15.10 23.12 -9.10
C LEU A 493 -14.54 24.04 -8.02
N LEU A 494 -13.28 24.43 -8.14
CA LEU A 494 -12.61 25.34 -7.20
C LEU A 494 -13.07 26.79 -7.39
N ALA A 495 -13.41 27.22 -8.61
CA ALA A 495 -14.00 28.54 -8.86
C ALA A 495 -15.32 28.74 -8.10
N ASN A 496 -16.10 27.68 -7.93
CA ASN A 496 -17.37 27.66 -7.19
C ASN A 496 -17.21 27.35 -5.69
N THR A 497 -15.99 27.47 -5.16
CA THR A 497 -15.69 27.19 -3.74
C THR A 497 -15.36 28.47 -3.00
N ASN A 498 -16.00 28.66 -1.84
CA ASN A 498 -15.81 29.87 -1.04
C ASN A 498 -14.39 29.92 -0.44
N THR A 499 -13.94 31.12 -0.06
CA THR A 499 -12.57 31.35 0.42
C THR A 499 -12.24 30.55 1.68
N SER A 500 -13.19 30.35 2.60
CA SER A 500 -12.97 29.56 3.81
C SER A 500 -12.73 28.08 3.51
N ASP A 501 -13.47 27.51 2.56
CA ASP A 501 -13.33 26.12 2.12
C ASP A 501 -11.99 25.95 1.39
N LEU A 502 -11.58 26.91 0.56
CA LEU A 502 -10.25 26.90 -0.08
C LEU A 502 -9.12 26.91 0.98
N TRP A 503 -9.25 27.73 2.02
CA TRP A 503 -8.27 27.76 3.10
C TRP A 503 -8.24 26.44 3.88
N ALA A 504 -9.40 25.86 4.17
CA ALA A 504 -9.51 24.56 4.82
C ALA A 504 -8.81 23.46 4.01
N LEU A 505 -8.99 23.43 2.68
CA LEU A 505 -8.30 22.51 1.77
C LEU A 505 -6.78 22.74 1.79
N ALA A 506 -6.32 23.99 1.66
CA ALA A 506 -4.90 24.31 1.68
C ALA A 506 -4.22 23.90 3.00
N GLN A 507 -4.92 24.01 4.15
CA GLN A 507 -4.38 23.58 5.44
C GLN A 507 -4.12 22.09 5.55
N ILE A 508 -4.82 21.24 4.77
CA ILE A 508 -4.58 19.79 4.77
C ILE A 508 -3.14 19.47 4.35
N LEU A 509 -2.60 20.21 3.37
CA LEU A 509 -1.25 19.96 2.83
C LEU A 509 -0.15 20.81 3.48
N LYS A 510 -0.49 21.70 4.41
CA LYS A 510 0.48 22.59 5.08
C LYS A 510 1.66 21.83 5.73
N PRO A 511 1.49 20.69 6.44
CA PRO A 511 2.62 19.95 6.98
C PRO A 511 3.61 19.48 5.91
N PHE A 512 3.11 19.02 4.76
CA PHE A 512 3.95 18.57 3.64
C PHE A 512 4.72 19.75 3.02
N LEU A 513 4.06 20.90 2.82
CA LEU A 513 4.72 22.11 2.32
C LEU A 513 5.85 22.58 3.24
N ILE A 514 5.61 22.61 4.57
CA ILE A 514 6.62 22.99 5.56
C ILE A 514 7.79 22.00 5.51
N ALA A 515 7.51 20.70 5.51
CA ALA A 515 8.55 19.68 5.46
C ALA A 515 9.40 19.78 4.19
N TYR A 516 8.76 19.90 3.01
CA TYR A 516 9.47 20.08 1.74
C TYR A 516 10.31 21.35 1.77
N HIS A 517 9.75 22.48 2.21
CA HIS A 517 10.50 23.73 2.36
C HIS A 517 11.72 23.56 3.27
N SER A 518 11.59 22.87 4.41
CA SER A 518 12.72 22.60 5.29
C SER A 518 13.78 21.71 4.65
N VAL A 519 13.39 20.71 3.84
CA VAL A 519 14.32 19.89 3.05
C VAL A 519 15.08 20.76 2.04
N PHE A 520 14.38 21.63 1.31
CA PHE A 520 14.97 22.56 0.35
C PHE A 520 15.98 23.51 1.00
N VAL A 521 15.59 24.15 2.10
CA VAL A 521 16.47 25.08 2.82
C VAL A 521 17.73 24.34 3.26
N ALA A 522 17.59 23.17 3.85
CA ALA A 522 18.74 22.41 4.34
C ALA A 522 19.66 21.92 3.21
N LEU A 523 19.10 21.57 2.03
CA LEU A 523 19.91 21.26 0.84
C LEU A 523 20.79 22.47 0.45
N LEU A 524 20.23 23.68 0.48
CA LEU A 524 20.92 24.90 0.09
C LEU A 524 21.92 25.40 1.13
N THR A 525 21.59 25.28 2.43
CA THR A 525 22.39 25.89 3.51
C THR A 525 23.40 24.94 4.14
N ASP A 526 23.05 23.66 4.30
CA ASP A 526 23.84 22.73 5.11
C ASP A 526 24.66 21.72 4.30
N CYS A 527 24.27 21.51 3.05
CA CYS A 527 24.94 20.57 2.16
C CYS A 527 25.27 21.14 0.76
N PRO A 528 25.68 22.42 0.61
CA PRO A 528 26.12 22.88 -0.70
C PRO A 528 27.42 22.14 -1.05
N ASN A 529 27.35 21.21 -2.00
CA ASN A 529 28.49 20.43 -2.57
C ASN A 529 28.95 19.18 -1.80
N ALA A 530 28.16 18.60 -0.90
CA ALA A 530 28.52 17.34 -0.23
C ALA A 530 28.07 16.10 -1.03
N LEU A 531 28.99 15.16 -1.30
CA LEU A 531 28.68 13.83 -1.86
C LEU A 531 28.12 12.91 -0.76
N LEU A 532 26.85 13.13 -0.40
CA LEU A 532 26.15 12.31 0.59
C LEU A 532 25.33 11.23 -0.11
N THR A 533 25.26 10.06 0.52
CA THR A 533 24.25 9.06 0.15
C THR A 533 22.85 9.52 0.57
N ALA A 534 21.81 9.03 -0.12
CA ALA A 534 20.42 9.30 0.24
C ALA A 534 20.12 9.04 1.72
N ALA A 535 20.70 7.97 2.28
CA ALA A 535 20.49 7.53 3.64
C ALA A 535 21.19 8.43 4.68
N GLU A 536 22.34 9.00 4.34
CA GLU A 536 23.04 9.98 5.19
C GLU A 536 22.31 11.31 5.20
N PHE A 537 21.93 11.81 4.02
CA PHE A 537 21.18 13.05 3.92
C PHE A 537 19.82 12.94 4.64
N THR A 538 19.09 11.83 4.45
CA THR A 538 17.84 11.58 5.18
C THR A 538 18.04 11.66 6.70
N ARG A 539 19.14 11.09 7.23
CA ARG A 539 19.46 11.14 8.66
C ARG A 539 19.74 12.56 9.16
N ILE A 540 20.51 13.35 8.39
CA ILE A 540 20.84 14.75 8.74
C ILE A 540 19.57 15.60 8.79
N ILE A 541 18.75 15.54 7.74
CA ILE A 541 17.51 16.31 7.67
C ILE A 541 16.54 15.86 8.75
N HIS A 542 16.36 14.55 8.92
CA HIS A 542 15.48 14.02 9.95
C HIS A 542 15.87 14.51 11.34
N ARG A 543 17.18 14.55 11.68
CA ARG A 543 17.66 15.12 12.94
C ARG A 543 17.30 16.61 13.08
N LYS A 544 17.45 17.40 12.01
CA LYS A 544 17.06 18.82 12.03
C LYS A 544 15.57 19.03 12.22
N LEU A 545 14.73 18.29 11.49
CA LEU A 545 13.28 18.37 11.64
C LEU A 545 12.87 17.94 13.04
N PHE A 546 13.54 16.94 13.61
CA PHE A 546 13.34 16.51 14.99
C PHE A 546 13.67 17.63 16.00
N GLU A 547 14.82 18.30 15.86
CA GLU A 547 15.18 19.45 16.71
C GLU A 547 14.21 20.63 16.52
N MET A 548 13.77 20.91 15.29
CA MET A 548 12.76 21.93 15.02
C MET A 548 11.44 21.63 15.75
N VAL A 549 10.98 20.39 15.68
CA VAL A 549 9.76 19.92 16.35
C VAL A 549 9.93 19.96 17.88
N ARG A 550 11.12 19.67 18.40
CA ARG A 550 11.43 19.72 19.83
C ARG A 550 11.43 21.14 20.39
N HIS A 551 11.92 22.12 19.63
CA HIS A 551 12.14 23.48 20.09
C HIS A 551 11.10 24.50 19.61
N ASN A 552 10.27 24.17 18.62
CA ASN A 552 9.28 25.07 18.05
C ASN A 552 7.90 24.40 17.97
N ALA A 553 7.06 24.69 18.97
CA ALA A 553 5.70 24.14 19.08
C ALA A 553 4.75 24.57 17.95
N LYS A 554 5.13 25.55 17.10
CA LYS A 554 4.34 25.97 15.92
C LYS A 554 4.59 25.11 14.69
N VAL A 555 5.56 24.20 14.75
CA VAL A 555 5.91 23.30 13.64
C VAL A 555 5.08 22.02 13.78
N PRO A 556 4.35 21.60 12.72
CA PRO A 556 3.54 20.39 12.80
C PRO A 556 4.42 19.16 13.07
N MET A 557 4.11 18.36 14.09
CA MET A 557 4.96 17.21 14.51
C MET A 557 5.16 16.17 13.38
N GLN A 558 4.23 16.12 12.41
CA GLN A 558 4.25 15.15 11.32
C GLN A 558 5.45 15.31 10.38
N ILE A 559 6.09 16.48 10.36
CA ILE A 559 7.27 16.71 9.50
C ILE A 559 8.45 15.82 9.87
N ALA A 560 8.48 15.28 11.10
CA ALA A 560 9.51 14.35 11.54
C ALA A 560 9.37 12.95 10.90
N SER A 561 8.39 12.72 10.02
CA SER A 561 8.30 11.48 9.26
C SER A 561 9.46 11.36 8.26
N THR A 562 10.27 10.31 8.37
CA THR A 562 11.31 9.99 7.38
C THR A 562 10.76 9.73 5.97
N ASP A 563 9.48 9.36 5.81
CA ASP A 563 8.85 9.17 4.50
C ASP A 563 8.76 10.49 3.71
N ILE A 564 8.32 11.56 4.37
CA ILE A 564 8.17 12.88 3.73
C ILE A 564 9.54 13.39 3.25
N VAL A 565 10.59 13.19 4.05
CA VAL A 565 11.96 13.53 3.66
C VAL A 565 12.42 12.75 2.44
N LYS A 566 12.18 11.43 2.40
CA LYS A 566 12.55 10.56 1.27
C LYS A 566 11.79 10.92 -0.02
N ASN A 567 10.51 11.23 0.09
CA ASN A 567 9.67 11.62 -1.04
C ASN A 567 10.08 13.00 -1.57
N ALA A 568 10.35 13.96 -0.68
CA ALA A 568 10.91 15.26 -1.04
C ALA A 568 12.21 15.09 -1.83
N LEU A 569 13.17 14.32 -1.31
CA LEU A 569 14.43 14.03 -2.01
C LEU A 569 14.24 13.37 -3.38
N SER A 570 13.34 12.39 -3.46
CA SER A 570 13.04 11.71 -4.72
C SER A 570 12.47 12.67 -5.76
N SER A 571 11.61 13.60 -5.31
CA SER A 571 11.07 14.67 -6.14
C SER A 571 12.17 15.63 -6.63
N LEU A 572 13.06 16.10 -5.75
CA LEU A 572 14.19 16.97 -6.13
C LEU A 572 15.11 16.32 -7.17
N ASN A 573 15.38 15.03 -7.01
CA ASN A 573 16.15 14.26 -7.97
C ASN A 573 15.41 14.16 -9.32
N GLY A 574 14.07 14.04 -9.30
CA GLY A 574 13.23 14.11 -10.51
C GLY A 574 13.33 15.44 -11.27
N PHE A 575 13.56 16.55 -10.56
CA PHE A 575 13.82 17.86 -11.17
C PHE A 575 15.29 18.08 -11.58
N GLY A 576 16.19 17.12 -11.32
CA GLY A 576 17.62 17.28 -11.57
C GLY A 576 18.32 18.25 -10.61
N VAL A 577 17.70 18.60 -9.49
CA VAL A 577 18.25 19.54 -8.49
C VAL A 577 19.27 18.86 -7.56
N ALA A 578 19.15 17.54 -7.38
CA ALA A 578 20.08 16.73 -6.60
C ALA A 578 20.35 15.42 -7.35
N GLU A 579 21.60 15.02 -7.52
CA GLU A 579 21.95 13.72 -8.10
C GLU A 579 22.14 12.70 -6.97
N VAL A 580 21.07 11.99 -6.62
CA VAL A 580 21.11 11.03 -5.52
C VAL A 580 21.48 9.66 -6.08
N ARG A 581 22.75 9.23 -5.89
CA ARG A 581 23.14 7.84 -6.16
C ARG A 581 22.38 6.91 -5.22
N SER A 582 21.37 6.21 -5.74
CA SER A 582 20.57 5.27 -4.98
C SER A 582 21.39 4.00 -4.69
N ASN A 583 22.00 3.89 -3.51
CA ASN A 583 22.44 2.61 -2.94
C ASN A 583 21.27 1.94 -2.19
N PHE A 584 20.11 1.82 -2.83
CA PHE A 584 18.93 1.14 -2.27
C PHE A 584 18.67 -0.20 -2.94
#